data_AF-A0AAV2SKS3-F1
#
_entry.id   AF-A0AAV2SKS3-F1
#
_cell.length_a   1.000
_cell.length_b   1.000
_cell.length_c   1.000
_cell.angle_alpha   90.00
_cell.angle_beta   90.00
_cell.angle_gamma   90.00
#
_symmetry.space_group_name_H-M   'P 1'
#
loop_
_entity.id
_entity.type
_entity.pdbx_description
1 polymer ?
#
loop_
_entity_poly.entity_id
_entity_poly.type
_entity_poly.pdbx_seq_one_letter_code
_entity_poly.pdbx_strand_id
1 'polypeptide(L)'
;SAWMYTSMAGAALYIVIQLMLLVFLFHQWTDKIEGKVNNGSKACCWYGVLTLCVTISVYSIFIFAIVAMYYFFALDERCTWNRWFIIVNAVACILVSIVALVRKGPKDWRLRLFHSSLVSLYVIFLTWTAIGSAPRKYQDPIYRGNSGWAGFGSNPYEVIGFKQPYYCGPNDDQDSWTDHFLPYVSVVVMFITVVSALVNTASPENCEAMAFPSCPLNG
;
A
#
# COMPACT_ATOMS: atom_id res chain seq x y z
N SER A 1 14.48 -11.28 20.92
CA SER A 1 13.19 -10.56 20.87
C SER A 1 13.31 -9.09 20.49
N ALA A 2 14.28 -8.33 21.02
CA ALA A 2 14.46 -6.90 20.68
C ALA A 2 14.53 -6.63 19.16
N TRP A 3 15.31 -7.44 18.44
CA TRP A 3 15.45 -7.34 16.98
C TRP A 3 14.14 -7.46 16.20
N MET A 4 13.16 -8.24 16.65
CA MET A 4 11.86 -8.35 15.96
C MET A 4 11.04 -7.08 16.12
N TYR A 5 10.99 -6.52 17.33
CA TYR A 5 10.28 -5.26 17.58
C TYR A 5 10.89 -4.10 16.81
N THR A 6 12.23 -4.02 16.78
CA THR A 6 12.94 -3.00 16.00
C THR A 6 12.66 -3.12 14.50
N SER A 7 12.64 -4.35 13.96
CA SER A 7 12.32 -4.59 12.55
C SER A 7 10.87 -4.28 12.20
N MET A 8 9.91 -4.60 13.08
CA MET A 8 8.50 -4.25 12.84
C MET A 8 8.28 -2.73 12.88
N ALA A 9 8.87 -2.04 13.85
CA ALA A 9 8.79 -0.59 13.93
C ALA A 9 9.45 0.09 12.71
N GLY A 10 10.62 -0.38 12.29
CA GLY A 10 11.31 0.12 11.10
C GLY A 10 10.53 -0.11 9.80
N ALA A 11 9.93 -1.29 9.64
CA ALA A 11 9.10 -1.61 8.46
C ALA A 11 7.84 -0.74 8.40
N ALA A 12 7.16 -0.55 9.52
CA ALA A 12 5.98 0.32 9.59
C ALA A 12 6.33 1.78 9.23
N LEU A 13 7.42 2.30 9.79
CA LEU A 13 7.90 3.65 9.49
C LEU A 13 8.32 3.80 8.02
N TYR A 14 8.98 2.80 7.45
CA TYR A 14 9.36 2.76 6.04
C TYR A 14 8.14 2.85 5.11
N ILE A 15 7.07 2.09 5.38
CA ILE A 15 5.84 2.14 4.58
C ILE A 15 5.20 3.53 4.62
N VAL A 16 5.19 4.20 5.78
CA VAL A 16 4.64 5.56 5.90
C VAL A 16 5.47 6.58 5.11
N ILE A 17 6.80 6.50 5.20
CA ILE A 17 7.69 7.36 4.41
C ILE A 17 7.51 7.10 2.92
N GLN A 18 7.43 5.83 2.51
CA GLN A 18 7.21 5.43 1.12
C GLN A 18 5.89 6.00 0.58
N LEU A 19 4.82 5.99 1.38
CA LEU A 19 3.53 6.58 1.03
C LEU A 19 3.62 8.10 0.84
N MET A 20 4.31 8.82 1.73
CA MET A 20 4.49 10.27 1.62
C MET A 20 5.31 10.65 0.37
N LEU A 21 6.39 9.92 0.08
CA LEU A 21 7.22 10.13 -1.11
C LEU A 21 6.44 9.90 -2.41
N LEU A 22 5.57 8.90 -2.42
CA LEU A 22 4.71 8.59 -3.57
C LEU A 22 3.72 9.73 -3.85
N VAL A 23 3.12 10.31 -2.81
CA VAL A 23 2.20 11.47 -2.94
C VAL A 23 2.92 12.69 -3.52
N PHE A 24 4.12 13.01 -3.02
CA PHE A 24 4.92 14.12 -3.56
C PHE A 24 5.37 13.86 -4.99
N LEU A 25 5.76 12.62 -5.33
CA LEU A 25 6.09 12.24 -6.70
C LEU A 25 4.92 12.46 -7.66
N PHE A 26 3.72 12.04 -7.26
CA PHE A 26 2.55 12.20 -8.09
C PHE A 26 2.13 13.66 -8.25
N HIS A 27 2.27 14.50 -7.22
CA HIS A 27 2.11 15.95 -7.38
C HIS A 27 3.06 16.50 -8.45
N GLN A 28 4.35 16.21 -8.33
CA GLN A 28 5.37 16.65 -9.30
C GLN A 28 5.15 16.11 -10.72
N TRP A 29 4.71 14.85 -10.85
CA TRP A 29 4.34 14.26 -12.14
C TRP A 29 3.13 14.94 -12.77
N THR A 30 2.10 15.21 -11.96
CA THR A 30 0.88 15.86 -12.42
C THR A 30 1.19 17.26 -12.96
N ASP A 31 1.99 18.04 -12.24
CA ASP A 31 2.37 19.40 -12.64
C ASP A 31 3.22 19.42 -13.92
N LYS A 32 4.18 18.47 -14.04
CA LYS A 32 5.00 18.30 -15.24
C LYS A 32 4.17 17.93 -16.48
N ILE A 33 3.14 17.11 -16.26
CA ILE A 33 2.25 16.69 -17.33
C ILE A 33 1.32 17.84 -17.74
N GLU A 34 0.72 18.56 -16.80
CA GLU A 34 -0.09 19.76 -17.05
C GLU A 34 0.72 20.81 -17.84
N GLY A 35 1.98 21.05 -17.46
CA GLY A 35 2.89 21.95 -18.18
C GLY A 35 3.16 21.49 -19.63
N LYS A 36 3.27 20.19 -19.89
CA LYS A 36 3.44 19.64 -21.25
C LYS A 36 2.15 19.69 -22.08
N VAL A 37 0.99 19.49 -21.45
CA VAL A 37 -0.32 19.52 -22.10
C VAL A 37 -0.69 20.96 -22.50
N ASN A 38 -0.44 21.94 -21.63
CA ASN A 38 -0.79 23.33 -21.86
C ASN A 38 0.11 24.02 -22.92
N ASN A 39 1.34 23.54 -23.14
CA ASN A 39 2.28 24.09 -24.12
C ASN A 39 2.16 23.49 -25.53
N GLY A 40 1.32 22.46 -25.75
CA GLY A 40 1.25 21.72 -27.02
C GLY A 40 -0.12 21.76 -27.70
N SER A 41 -0.39 22.77 -28.56
CA SER A 41 -1.70 23.00 -29.20
C SER A 41 -2.25 21.87 -30.10
N LYS A 42 -1.44 20.86 -30.50
CA LYS A 42 -1.91 19.65 -31.24
C LYS A 42 -1.77 18.34 -30.47
N ALA A 43 -0.94 18.31 -29.42
CA ALA A 43 -0.72 17.13 -28.56
C ALA A 43 -1.78 16.97 -27.46
N CYS A 44 -2.49 18.06 -27.14
CA CYS A 44 -3.48 18.11 -26.06
C CYS A 44 -4.61 17.06 -26.20
N CYS A 45 -5.08 16.80 -27.43
CA CYS A 45 -6.15 15.82 -27.66
C CYS A 45 -5.68 14.36 -27.48
N TRP A 46 -4.52 14.00 -28.04
CA TRP A 46 -3.94 12.65 -27.88
C TRP A 46 -3.58 12.36 -26.41
N TYR A 47 -2.99 13.34 -25.73
CA TYR A 47 -2.58 13.21 -24.34
C TYR A 47 -3.79 13.15 -23.38
N GLY A 48 -4.86 13.91 -23.67
CA GLY A 48 -6.12 13.84 -22.95
C GLY A 48 -6.85 12.50 -23.09
N VAL A 49 -6.79 11.89 -24.28
CA VAL A 49 -7.34 10.54 -24.51
C VAL A 49 -6.51 9.48 -23.80
N LEU A 50 -5.18 9.59 -23.84
CA LEU A 50 -4.29 8.63 -23.19
C LEU A 50 -4.46 8.65 -21.66
N THR A 51 -4.52 9.85 -21.07
CA THR A 51 -4.76 10.02 -19.63
C THR A 51 -6.14 9.49 -19.22
N LEU A 52 -7.17 9.71 -20.04
CA LEU A 52 -8.50 9.13 -19.82
C LEU A 52 -8.47 7.59 -19.82
N CYS A 53 -7.88 6.98 -20.85
CA CYS A 53 -7.77 5.52 -20.93
C CYS A 53 -7.06 4.97 -19.70
N VAL A 54 -5.94 5.57 -19.30
CA VAL A 54 -5.20 5.16 -18.11
C VAL A 54 -6.05 5.31 -16.84
N THR A 55 -6.75 6.43 -16.65
CA THR A 55 -7.64 6.59 -15.48
C THR A 55 -8.74 5.54 -15.42
N ILE A 56 -9.35 5.19 -16.55
CA ILE A 56 -10.39 4.17 -16.64
C ILE A 56 -9.80 2.79 -16.32
N SER A 57 -8.65 2.45 -16.89
CA SER A 57 -7.97 1.17 -16.61
C SER A 57 -7.61 1.02 -15.14
N VAL A 58 -7.06 2.06 -14.50
CA VAL A 58 -6.71 2.03 -13.08
C VAL A 58 -7.97 1.87 -12.21
N TYR A 59 -9.06 2.56 -12.54
CA TYR A 59 -10.33 2.43 -11.81
C TYR A 59 -10.95 1.03 -11.96
N SER A 60 -10.86 0.42 -13.14
CA SER A 60 -11.29 -0.97 -13.36
C SER A 60 -10.47 -1.97 -12.56
N ILE A 61 -9.13 -1.83 -12.55
CA ILE A 61 -8.24 -2.69 -11.75
C ILE A 61 -8.54 -2.51 -10.26
N PHE A 62 -8.79 -1.28 -9.82
CA PHE A 62 -9.12 -0.95 -8.45
C PHE A 62 -10.42 -1.64 -7.99
N ILE A 63 -11.50 -1.53 -8.77
CA ILE A 63 -12.77 -2.20 -8.46
C ILE A 63 -12.57 -3.72 -8.43
N PHE A 64 -11.85 -4.27 -9.43
CA PHE A 64 -11.56 -5.69 -9.47
C PHE A 64 -10.80 -6.17 -8.23
N ALA A 65 -9.78 -5.41 -7.79
CA ALA A 65 -9.01 -5.72 -6.59
C ALA A 65 -9.85 -5.68 -5.31
N ILE A 66 -10.76 -4.72 -5.15
CA ILE A 66 -11.71 -4.68 -4.00
C ILE A 66 -12.60 -5.92 -4.01
N VAL A 67 -13.19 -6.24 -5.16
CA VAL A 67 -14.12 -7.37 -5.27
C VAL A 67 -13.41 -8.69 -4.99
N ALA A 68 -12.20 -8.86 -5.54
CA ALA A 68 -11.36 -10.02 -5.25
C ALA A 68 -11.01 -10.09 -3.75
N MET A 69 -10.56 -8.99 -3.13
CA MET A 69 -10.30 -8.95 -1.68
C MET A 69 -11.52 -9.33 -0.86
N TYR A 70 -12.68 -8.78 -1.20
CA TYR A 70 -13.91 -9.05 -0.47
C TYR A 70 -14.31 -10.53 -0.57
N TYR A 71 -14.21 -11.11 -1.77
CA TYR A 71 -14.56 -12.51 -2.00
C TYR A 71 -13.60 -13.49 -1.31
N PHE A 72 -12.29 -13.24 -1.36
CA PHE A 72 -11.30 -14.16 -0.80
C PHE A 72 -11.09 -13.99 0.72
N PHE A 73 -11.28 -12.79 1.28
CA PHE A 73 -10.88 -12.50 2.66
C PHE A 73 -12.02 -12.02 3.57
N ALA A 74 -13.19 -11.64 3.05
CA ALA A 74 -14.29 -11.06 3.82
C ALA A 74 -15.62 -11.82 3.69
N LEU A 75 -15.65 -12.98 3.01
CA LEU A 75 -16.86 -13.78 2.82
C LEU A 75 -17.39 -14.37 4.15
N ASP A 76 -16.46 -14.74 5.04
CA ASP A 76 -16.79 -15.31 6.34
C ASP A 76 -17.01 -14.23 7.42
N GLU A 77 -18.16 -14.28 8.10
CA GLU A 77 -18.52 -13.32 9.16
C GLU A 77 -17.56 -13.32 10.37
N ARG A 78 -16.80 -14.40 10.54
CA ARG A 78 -15.80 -14.56 11.61
C ARG A 78 -14.53 -13.71 11.39
N CYS A 79 -14.33 -13.20 10.19
CA CYS A 79 -13.16 -12.41 9.77
C CYS A 79 -13.42 -10.90 9.88
N THR A 80 -13.91 -10.44 11.04
CA THR A 80 -14.37 -9.06 11.25
C THR A 80 -13.27 -8.01 11.07
N TRP A 81 -12.04 -8.30 11.49
CA TRP A 81 -10.90 -7.38 11.36
C TRP A 81 -10.54 -7.12 9.89
N ASN A 82 -10.41 -8.18 9.09
CA ASN A 82 -10.10 -8.06 7.66
C ASN A 82 -11.20 -7.29 6.92
N ARG A 83 -12.46 -7.58 7.24
CA ARG A 83 -13.63 -6.87 6.69
C ARG A 83 -13.60 -5.37 7.01
N TRP A 84 -13.28 -4.99 8.25
CA TRP A 84 -13.15 -3.58 8.65
C TRP A 84 -12.04 -2.87 7.88
N PHE A 85 -10.86 -3.48 7.74
CA PHE A 85 -9.76 -2.90 6.98
C PHE A 85 -10.14 -2.65 5.52
N ILE A 86 -10.77 -3.63 4.85
CA ILE A 86 -11.20 -3.48 3.46
C ILE A 86 -12.21 -2.33 3.31
N ILE A 87 -13.19 -2.23 4.21
CA ILE A 87 -14.22 -1.16 4.16
C ILE A 87 -13.61 0.22 4.37
N VAL A 88 -12.71 0.39 5.35
CA VAL A 88 -12.07 1.69 5.61
C VAL A 88 -11.26 2.15 4.40
N ASN A 89 -10.52 1.24 3.75
CA ASN A 89 -9.75 1.57 2.55
C ASN A 89 -10.64 1.88 1.34
N ALA A 90 -11.77 1.18 1.18
CA ALA A 90 -12.76 1.49 0.15
C ALA A 90 -13.41 2.87 0.38
N VAL A 91 -13.79 3.19 1.61
CA VAL A 91 -14.34 4.50 1.99
C VAL A 91 -13.31 5.62 1.79
N ALA A 92 -12.05 5.40 2.16
CA ALA A 92 -10.97 6.35 1.91
C ALA A 92 -10.87 6.67 0.41
N CYS A 93 -10.96 5.67 -0.47
CA CYS A 93 -10.97 5.91 -1.92
C CYS A 93 -12.17 6.75 -2.36
N ILE A 94 -13.38 6.48 -1.85
CA ILE A 94 -14.58 7.27 -2.16
C ILE A 94 -14.36 8.73 -1.73
N LEU A 95 -13.83 8.96 -0.53
CA LEU A 95 -13.51 10.30 -0.03
C LEU A 95 -12.48 11.01 -0.91
N VAL A 96 -11.43 10.33 -1.36
CA VAL A 96 -10.43 10.94 -2.24
C VAL A 96 -11.05 11.28 -3.61
N SER A 97 -11.90 10.40 -4.15
CA SER A 97 -12.68 10.70 -5.38
C SER A 97 -13.59 11.92 -5.20
N ILE A 98 -14.29 12.04 -4.07
CA ILE A 98 -15.13 13.20 -3.75
C ILE A 98 -14.27 14.46 -3.65
N VAL A 99 -13.14 14.44 -2.94
CA VAL A 99 -12.24 15.61 -2.82
C VAL A 99 -11.68 16.02 -4.19
N ALA A 100 -11.39 15.06 -5.07
CA ALA A 100 -10.97 15.33 -6.44
C ALA A 100 -12.07 16.02 -7.25
N LEU A 101 -13.34 15.65 -7.06
CA LEU A 101 -14.51 16.26 -7.72
C LEU A 101 -14.91 17.63 -7.12
N VAL A 102 -14.82 17.79 -5.80
CA VAL A 102 -15.30 18.98 -5.06
C VAL A 102 -14.42 20.20 -5.29
N ARG A 103 -13.10 20.03 -5.48
CA ARG A 103 -12.22 21.13 -5.89
C ARG A 103 -12.41 21.43 -7.38
N LYS A 104 -13.55 22.07 -7.69
CA LYS A 104 -13.96 22.62 -9.00
C LYS A 104 -13.04 23.79 -9.39
N GLY A 105 -11.91 23.47 -10.03
CA GLY A 105 -11.03 24.44 -10.68
C GLY A 105 -11.08 24.25 -12.21
N PRO A 106 -11.04 25.31 -13.02
CA PRO A 106 -11.18 25.23 -14.49
C PRO A 106 -9.93 24.70 -15.24
N LYS A 107 -8.87 24.30 -14.54
CA LYS A 107 -7.69 23.63 -15.13
C LYS A 107 -7.57 22.19 -14.61
N ASP A 108 -7.70 21.26 -15.55
CA ASP A 108 -7.23 19.87 -15.50
C ASP A 108 -7.73 18.93 -14.38
N TRP A 109 -9.06 18.77 -14.32
CA TRP A 109 -9.73 17.73 -13.52
C TRP A 109 -9.25 16.29 -13.81
N ARG A 110 -8.79 16.01 -15.03
CA ARG A 110 -8.40 14.66 -15.51
C ARG A 110 -7.11 14.15 -14.84
N LEU A 111 -6.17 15.06 -14.62
CA LEU A 111 -4.83 14.79 -14.10
C LEU A 111 -4.84 14.59 -12.59
N ARG A 112 -5.67 15.36 -11.88
CA ARG A 112 -5.90 15.21 -10.44
C ARG A 112 -6.65 13.90 -10.10
N LEU A 113 -7.52 13.42 -10.99
CA LEU A 113 -8.21 12.14 -10.84
C LEU A 113 -7.23 10.94 -10.94
N PHE A 114 -6.26 11.03 -11.86
CA PHE A 114 -5.22 10.02 -12.02
C PHE A 114 -4.36 9.85 -10.77
N HIS A 115 -3.90 10.97 -10.19
CA HIS A 115 -3.15 10.95 -8.93
C HIS A 115 -3.95 10.28 -7.79
N SER A 116 -5.21 10.71 -7.58
CA SER A 116 -6.07 10.11 -6.55
C SER A 116 -6.23 8.59 -6.72
N SER A 117 -6.42 8.12 -7.96
CA SER A 117 -6.62 6.71 -8.26
C SER A 117 -5.38 5.87 -7.97
N LEU A 118 -4.18 6.41 -8.27
CA LEU A 118 -2.91 5.74 -7.99
C LEU A 118 -2.61 5.60 -6.50
N VAL A 119 -2.91 6.62 -5.69
CA VAL A 119 -2.75 6.54 -4.23
C VAL A 119 -3.69 5.48 -3.66
N SER A 120 -4.96 5.49 -4.08
CA SER A 120 -5.93 4.48 -3.66
C SER A 120 -5.52 3.06 -4.05
N LEU A 121 -4.99 2.87 -5.28
CA LEU A 121 -4.48 1.58 -5.73
C LEU A 121 -3.32 1.08 -4.87
N TYR A 122 -2.41 1.98 -4.47
CA TYR A 122 -1.31 1.65 -3.56
C TYR A 122 -1.82 1.27 -2.16
N VAL A 123 -2.82 1.98 -1.65
CA VAL A 123 -3.44 1.67 -0.35
C VAL A 123 -4.13 0.30 -0.37
N ILE A 124 -4.82 -0.06 -1.46
CA ILE A 124 -5.37 -1.40 -1.63
C ILE A 124 -4.27 -2.45 -1.73
N PHE A 125 -3.21 -2.17 -2.47
CA PHE A 125 -2.07 -3.07 -2.55
C PHE A 125 -1.47 -3.33 -1.17
N LEU A 126 -1.25 -2.30 -0.36
CA LEU A 126 -0.80 -2.45 1.03
C LEU A 126 -1.78 -3.29 1.87
N THR A 127 -3.08 -3.06 1.72
CA THR A 127 -4.11 -3.84 2.41
C THR A 127 -4.04 -5.31 2.03
N TRP A 128 -3.83 -5.61 0.73
CA TRP A 128 -3.63 -6.97 0.25
C TRP A 128 -2.41 -7.61 0.90
N THR A 129 -1.28 -6.90 0.95
CA THR A 129 -0.06 -7.43 1.59
C THR A 129 -0.23 -7.65 3.09
N ALA A 130 -0.94 -6.76 3.78
CA ALA A 130 -1.17 -6.86 5.22
C ALA A 130 -2.03 -8.09 5.57
N ILE A 131 -3.14 -8.28 4.86
CA ILE A 131 -4.05 -9.41 5.12
C ILE A 131 -3.41 -10.75 4.70
N GLY A 132 -2.67 -10.76 3.58
CA GLY A 132 -1.97 -11.96 3.09
C GLY A 132 -0.79 -12.41 3.97
N SER A 133 -0.35 -11.58 4.92
CA SER A 133 0.74 -11.93 5.85
C SER A 133 0.31 -12.80 7.03
N ALA A 134 -0.99 -13.13 7.14
CA ALA A 134 -1.51 -13.96 8.22
C ALA A 134 -0.90 -15.38 8.19
N PRO A 135 -0.50 -15.94 9.35
CA PRO A 135 0.10 -17.27 9.40
C PRO A 135 -0.93 -18.34 9.00
N ARG A 136 -0.66 -19.05 7.89
CA ARG A 136 -1.55 -20.11 7.36
C ARG A 136 -1.66 -21.35 8.25
N LYS A 137 -0.69 -21.56 9.15
CA LYS A 137 -0.54 -22.77 9.98
C LYS A 137 -0.20 -22.42 11.43
N TYR A 138 -0.93 -21.50 12.04
CA TYR A 138 -0.83 -21.33 13.49
C TYR A 138 -1.60 -22.47 14.16
N GLN A 139 -0.89 -23.32 14.90
CA GLN A 139 -1.45 -24.47 15.59
C GLN A 139 -1.24 -24.25 17.09
N ASP A 140 -2.32 -23.96 17.82
CA ASP A 140 -2.24 -23.85 19.27
C ASP A 140 -2.16 -25.25 19.89
N PRO A 141 -1.10 -25.59 20.65
CA PRO A 141 -1.04 -26.86 21.36
C PRO A 141 -2.10 -26.89 22.45
N ILE A 142 -2.93 -27.94 22.44
CA ILE A 142 -3.90 -28.21 23.50
C ILE A 142 -3.16 -29.00 24.59
N TYR A 143 -3.01 -28.37 25.74
CA TYR A 143 -2.40 -28.99 26.91
C TYR A 143 -3.45 -29.71 27.76
N ARG A 144 -3.19 -30.96 28.14
CA ARG A 144 -3.94 -31.70 29.16
C ARG A 144 -3.07 -31.89 30.39
N GLY A 145 -3.63 -31.67 31.58
CA GLY A 145 -2.96 -32.01 32.83
C GLY A 145 -2.75 -33.51 32.94
N ASN A 146 -1.50 -33.94 33.15
CA ASN A 146 -1.17 -35.35 33.36
C ASN A 146 -1.23 -35.66 34.87
N SER A 147 -2.05 -36.63 35.27
CA SER A 147 -2.22 -37.04 36.68
C SER A 147 -1.32 -38.23 37.09
N GLY A 148 -0.34 -38.61 36.27
CA GLY A 148 0.65 -39.64 36.60
C GLY A 148 1.67 -39.20 37.66
N TRP A 149 2.25 -40.17 38.39
CA TRP A 149 3.31 -39.92 39.38
C TRP A 149 4.49 -39.17 38.74
N ALA A 150 4.62 -37.88 39.05
CA ALA A 150 5.63 -36.98 38.48
C ALA A 150 7.01 -37.24 39.12
N GLY A 151 7.89 -37.93 38.40
CA GLY A 151 9.31 -37.96 38.73
C GLY A 151 9.97 -36.59 38.53
N PHE A 152 11.12 -36.38 39.18
CA PHE A 152 11.92 -35.16 39.05
C PHE A 152 12.26 -34.90 37.57
N GLY A 153 11.69 -33.84 36.98
CA GLY A 153 11.94 -33.43 35.59
C GLY A 153 10.80 -33.68 34.58
N SER A 154 9.61 -34.10 35.01
CA SER A 154 8.45 -34.29 34.11
C SER A 154 7.61 -33.00 33.95
N ASN A 155 7.26 -32.64 32.71
CA ASN A 155 6.33 -31.54 32.44
C ASN A 155 4.90 -31.93 32.89
N PRO A 156 4.18 -31.11 33.67
CA PRO A 156 2.85 -31.43 34.19
C PRO A 156 1.75 -31.40 33.11
N TYR A 157 2.09 -31.03 31.88
CA TYR A 157 1.21 -30.90 30.74
C TYR A 157 1.65 -31.81 29.58
N GLU A 158 0.69 -32.50 28.96
CA GLU A 158 0.87 -33.27 27.73
C GLU A 158 0.14 -32.56 26.58
N VAL A 159 0.77 -32.49 25.39
CA VAL A 159 0.12 -31.95 24.18
C VAL A 159 -0.75 -33.03 23.58
N ILE A 160 -2.07 -32.92 23.75
CA ILE A 160 -3.05 -33.93 23.33
C ILE A 160 -3.64 -33.69 21.93
N GLY A 161 -3.32 -32.56 21.33
CA GLY A 161 -3.79 -32.20 20.00
C GLY A 161 -3.45 -30.75 19.68
N PHE A 162 -3.78 -30.33 18.47
CA PHE A 162 -3.63 -28.95 18.05
C PHE A 162 -4.97 -28.38 17.63
N LYS A 163 -5.31 -27.20 18.13
CA LYS A 163 -6.47 -26.44 17.64
C LYS A 163 -5.99 -25.52 16.53
N GLN A 164 -6.56 -25.64 15.34
CA GLN A 164 -6.38 -24.62 14.30
C GLN A 164 -7.36 -23.46 14.58
N PRO A 165 -6.89 -22.23 14.83
CA PRO A 165 -7.74 -21.06 14.72
C PRO A 165 -8.18 -20.91 13.25
N TYR A 166 -9.36 -20.33 13.07
CA TYR A 166 -9.94 -20.11 11.75
C TYR A 166 -9.00 -19.24 10.89
N TYR A 167 -8.72 -19.68 9.67
CA TYR A 167 -7.90 -18.93 8.72
C TYR A 167 -8.81 -18.13 7.79
N CYS A 168 -8.58 -16.81 7.76
CA CYS A 168 -9.30 -15.84 6.95
C CYS A 168 -8.48 -15.49 5.71
N GLY A 169 -8.34 -16.43 4.78
CA GLY A 169 -7.61 -16.23 3.53
C GLY A 169 -7.91 -17.32 2.51
N PRO A 170 -7.50 -17.11 1.25
CA PRO A 170 -7.71 -18.06 0.17
C PRO A 170 -6.93 -19.38 0.42
N ASN A 171 -7.42 -20.48 -0.16
CA ASN A 171 -6.84 -21.81 0.04
C ASN A 171 -5.51 -21.95 -0.71
N ASP A 172 -4.62 -22.87 -0.28
CA ASP A 172 -3.27 -23.05 -0.84
C ASP A 172 -3.24 -23.21 -2.38
N ASP A 173 -4.32 -23.66 -3.03
CA ASP A 173 -4.47 -23.77 -4.48
C ASP A 173 -4.76 -22.44 -5.19
N GLN A 174 -5.39 -21.48 -4.52
CA GLN A 174 -5.71 -20.14 -5.05
C GLN A 174 -4.58 -19.12 -4.80
N ASP A 175 -3.67 -19.39 -3.87
CA ASP A 175 -2.68 -18.40 -3.39
C ASP A 175 -1.38 -18.36 -4.22
N SER A 176 -1.18 -19.36 -5.08
CA SER A 176 0.05 -19.54 -5.88
C SER A 176 0.42 -18.29 -6.70
N TRP A 177 -0.58 -17.63 -7.29
CA TRP A 177 -0.36 -16.43 -8.09
C TRP A 177 0.09 -15.23 -7.25
N THR A 178 -0.46 -15.09 -6.04
CA THR A 178 -0.14 -14.00 -5.13
C THR A 178 1.30 -14.09 -4.61
N ASP A 179 1.76 -15.28 -4.25
CA ASP A 179 3.12 -15.49 -3.73
C ASP A 179 4.20 -15.20 -4.79
N HIS A 180 3.87 -15.45 -6.07
CA HIS A 180 4.75 -15.08 -7.17
C HIS A 180 4.67 -13.58 -7.48
N PHE A 181 3.47 -12.97 -7.55
CA PHE A 181 3.28 -11.60 -8.06
C PHE A 181 3.60 -10.49 -7.04
N LEU A 182 3.22 -10.64 -5.77
CA LEU A 182 3.44 -9.63 -4.72
C LEU A 182 4.89 -9.15 -4.58
N PRO A 183 5.91 -10.04 -4.54
CA PRO A 183 7.30 -9.60 -4.38
C PRO A 183 7.77 -8.78 -5.58
N TYR A 184 7.40 -9.15 -6.82
CA TYR A 184 7.77 -8.36 -8.00
C TYR A 184 7.17 -6.95 -7.96
N VAL A 185 5.88 -6.82 -7.66
CA VAL A 185 5.24 -5.50 -7.56
C VAL A 185 5.85 -4.67 -6.45
N SER A 186 6.11 -5.26 -5.28
CA SER A 186 6.75 -4.57 -4.15
C SER A 186 8.14 -4.03 -4.50
N VAL A 187 8.95 -4.84 -5.20
CA VAL A 187 10.30 -4.44 -5.66
C VAL A 187 10.22 -3.32 -6.69
N VAL A 188 9.28 -3.40 -7.65
CA VAL A 188 9.09 -2.34 -8.65
C VAL A 188 8.66 -1.03 -7.99
N VAL A 189 7.70 -1.07 -7.05
CA VAL A 189 7.27 0.13 -6.32
C VAL A 189 8.41 0.70 -5.49
N MET A 190 9.16 -0.14 -4.79
CA MET A 190 10.37 0.27 -4.06
C MET A 190 11.36 0.96 -5.00
N PHE A 191 11.73 0.34 -6.12
CA PHE A 191 12.66 0.90 -7.08
C PHE A 191 12.19 2.26 -7.60
N ILE A 192 10.92 2.38 -8.00
CA ILE A 192 10.33 3.63 -8.46
C ILE A 192 10.42 4.68 -7.36
N THR A 193 10.02 4.38 -6.13
CA THR A 193 10.02 5.35 -5.02
C THR A 193 11.44 5.80 -4.64
N VAL A 194 12.42 4.89 -4.65
CA VAL A 194 13.82 5.20 -4.35
C VAL A 194 14.43 6.07 -5.46
N VAL A 195 14.27 5.67 -6.73
CA VAL A 195 14.75 6.47 -7.87
C VAL A 195 14.10 7.85 -7.88
N SER A 196 12.81 7.92 -7.57
CA SER A 196 12.06 9.18 -7.51
C SER A 196 12.54 10.08 -6.37
N ALA A 197 12.85 9.51 -5.20
CA ALA A 197 13.45 10.24 -4.10
C ALA A 197 14.81 10.81 -4.51
N LEU A 198 15.66 10.00 -5.15
CA LEU A 198 16.96 10.43 -5.66
C LEU A 198 16.83 11.57 -6.70
N VAL A 199 15.91 11.44 -7.65
CA VAL A 199 15.67 12.47 -8.68
C VAL A 199 15.13 13.76 -8.08
N ASN A 200 14.20 13.69 -7.12
CA ASN A 200 13.70 14.89 -6.42
C ASN A 200 14.78 15.55 -5.57
N THR A 201 15.67 14.79 -4.93
CA THR A 201 16.83 15.36 -4.21
C THR A 201 17.87 15.98 -5.15
N ALA A 202 17.92 15.54 -6.41
CA ALA A 202 18.88 16.02 -7.41
C ALA A 202 18.35 17.17 -8.30
N SER A 203 17.07 17.53 -8.19
CA SER A 203 16.47 18.60 -8.99
C SER A 203 17.00 19.98 -8.57
N PRO A 204 17.51 20.82 -9.50
CA PRO A 204 18.25 22.05 -9.17
C PRO A 204 17.46 23.08 -8.37
N GLU A 205 16.13 23.07 -8.45
CA GLU A 205 15.22 23.95 -7.69
C GLU A 205 15.28 23.69 -6.17
N ASN A 206 15.61 22.45 -5.75
CA ASN A 206 15.78 22.08 -4.34
C ASN A 206 17.22 22.31 -3.84
N CYS A 207 18.19 22.49 -4.74
CA CYS A 207 19.56 22.90 -4.38
C CYS A 207 19.61 24.39 -4.00
N GLU A 208 18.78 25.25 -4.61
CA GLU A 208 18.67 26.67 -4.22
C GLU A 208 18.01 26.87 -2.85
N ALA A 209 17.11 25.97 -2.43
CA ALA A 209 16.47 26.03 -1.11
C ALA A 209 17.38 25.62 0.06
N MET A 210 18.53 24.98 -0.20
CA MET A 210 19.57 24.66 0.79
C MET A 210 20.78 25.60 0.75
N ALA A 211 20.78 26.60 -0.14
CA ALA A 211 21.77 27.66 -0.12
C ALA A 211 21.49 28.56 1.10
N PHE A 212 22.33 28.45 2.14
CA PHE A 212 22.35 29.42 3.22
C PHE A 212 22.55 30.83 2.63
N PRO A 213 21.79 31.85 3.06
CA PRO A 213 22.01 33.21 2.62
C PRO A 213 23.47 33.59 2.89
N SER A 214 24.20 33.94 1.85
CA SER A 214 25.57 34.44 1.93
C SER A 214 25.57 35.64 2.87
N CYS A 215 26.33 35.55 3.97
CA CYS A 215 26.56 36.70 4.85
C CYS A 215 27.19 37.85 4.04
N PRO A 216 26.80 39.11 4.28
CA PRO A 216 27.39 40.24 3.59
C PRO A 216 28.89 40.33 3.92
N LEU A 217 29.72 40.25 2.88
CA LEU A 217 31.12 40.66 2.93
C LEU A 217 31.16 42.16 3.26
N ASN A 218 31.61 42.48 4.46
CA ASN A 218 31.99 43.84 4.82
C ASN A 218 33.51 43.96 4.61
N GLY A 219 33.91 44.84 3.69
CA GLY A 219 35.28 45.15 3.31
C GLY A 219 35.29 46.17 2.20
#